data_AF-A0ABD3V765-F1
#
_entry.id   AF-A0ABD3V765-F1
#
_cell.length_a   1.000
_cell.length_b   1.000
_cell.length_c   1.000
_cell.angle_alpha   90.00
_cell.angle_beta   90.00
_cell.angle_gamma   90.00
#
_symmetry.space_group_name_H-M   'P 1'
#
loop_
_entity.id
_entity.type
_entity.pdbx_description
1 polymer ?
#
loop_
_entity_poly.entity_id
_entity_poly.type
_entity_poly.pdbx_seq_one_letter_code
_entity_poly.pdbx_strand_id
1 'polypeptide(L)'
;MNDCMDDVNYKTKNFSGFEISPSHPLWMTDTHFVYHMHRNDEGEVLWRKDENGKHICSPRKLSEMCMRFLVSNPIHIARLRLGDVPSDLYPALLTEAIFNRELHSVQYLISTWPLPVLDVRNVLPLEDNITYNYLTQPLEGEESLSLTDVFMYGLLCLKKESRLKLINFCGFKNDRKLCRELSRLPFLWYHVEERKSRHFHGILSKHLNISVEKIQKYINKICCIFSNLDPYIPHGEQFGPVKVVFECKVTLEDVPIGLALQYETPFRFACQKVWFEPISEVIMPFTNIGNVVRLRDITHLQITDPLLCTEVKRFNDLLEGLLLLPNLNCLGLPNTIHINVYPNAAHDLSQTLRHLPRLQKLNLSACNLKECLDTLLTDLNQCIYYLNLCDCRLSKNDIQFLLQWENLKFLQELNLSRNDLKALAYLCVDILHRMPDIVCFGISYTSLSDVGLRQIVKKCVECSQLKMITIQTFTPLPIEDTYILLNECAQIASLQKCMFFPDGYAFPGINEAERVQNRHIMLELCLQCLEQLGRSDICLE
;
A
#
# COMPACT_ATOMS: atom_id res chain seq x y z
N MET A 1 -9.72 6.32 -7.27
CA MET A 1 -9.22 7.42 -6.41
C MET A 1 -8.08 6.92 -5.55
N ASN A 2 -7.33 7.80 -4.87
CA ASN A 2 -6.14 7.36 -4.14
C ASN A 2 -6.52 6.66 -2.83
N ASP A 3 -5.68 5.73 -2.39
CA ASP A 3 -5.82 5.13 -1.06
C ASP A 3 -5.48 6.19 0.01
N CYS A 4 -6.25 6.22 1.09
CA CYS A 4 -5.98 7.10 2.23
C CYS A 4 -4.58 6.85 2.83
N MET A 5 -4.04 5.65 2.68
CA MET A 5 -2.73 5.25 3.16
C MET A 5 -1.57 5.69 2.26
N ASP A 6 -1.85 6.34 1.12
CA ASP A 6 -0.82 6.86 0.22
C ASP A 6 -0.36 8.27 0.61
N ASP A 7 0.96 8.47 0.69
CA ASP A 7 1.58 9.80 0.80
C ASP A 7 1.59 10.47 -0.58
N VAL A 8 0.44 11.01 -0.98
CA VAL A 8 0.28 11.71 -2.26
C VAL A 8 0.65 13.18 -2.08
N ASN A 9 1.74 13.61 -2.71
CA ASN A 9 1.99 15.02 -2.92
C ASN A 9 1.18 15.50 -4.14
N TYR A 10 -0.03 16.00 -3.91
CA TYR A 10 -0.94 16.40 -4.98
C TYR A 10 -0.37 17.47 -5.92
N LYS A 11 0.61 18.28 -5.47
CA LYS A 11 1.27 19.27 -6.32
C LYS A 11 2.12 18.61 -7.40
N THR A 12 2.93 17.62 -7.04
CA THR A 12 3.92 17.00 -7.92
C THR A 12 3.47 15.67 -8.51
N LYS A 13 2.43 15.03 -7.96
CA LYS A 13 1.94 13.74 -8.45
C LYS A 13 1.43 13.90 -9.89
N ASN A 14 1.97 13.04 -10.76
CA ASN A 14 1.44 12.78 -12.08
C ASN A 14 0.50 11.56 -12.03
N PHE A 15 -0.72 11.73 -12.53
CA PHE A 15 -1.76 10.70 -12.56
C PHE A 15 -1.92 10.05 -13.94
N SER A 16 -1.19 10.49 -14.98
CA SER A 16 -1.30 9.94 -16.34
C SER A 16 -0.60 8.59 -16.54
N GLY A 17 0.25 8.15 -15.60
CA GLY A 17 0.83 6.79 -15.60
C GLY A 17 1.96 6.51 -16.61
N PHE A 18 2.37 7.47 -17.44
CA PHE A 18 3.43 7.29 -18.42
C PHE A 18 4.84 7.53 -17.83
N GLU A 19 5.66 6.49 -17.71
CA GLU A 19 7.12 6.60 -17.61
C GLU A 19 7.73 6.22 -18.98
N ILE A 20 8.43 7.16 -19.63
CA ILE A 20 9.07 6.97 -20.93
C ILE A 20 10.45 6.33 -20.70
N SER A 21 10.81 5.27 -21.46
CA SER A 21 12.12 4.61 -21.39
C SER A 21 12.77 4.48 -22.79
N PRO A 22 14.11 4.62 -22.94
CA PRO A 22 14.78 4.72 -24.25
C PRO A 22 15.11 3.36 -24.90
N SER A 23 15.31 3.36 -26.24
CA SER A 23 15.43 2.18 -27.11
C SER A 23 16.87 1.74 -27.50
N HIS A 24 16.99 0.53 -28.07
CA HIS A 24 18.21 -0.27 -28.30
C HIS A 24 18.95 0.00 -29.64
N PRO A 25 20.28 0.33 -29.65
CA PRO A 25 21.11 0.40 -30.87
C PRO A 25 21.70 -0.96 -31.33
N LEU A 26 21.85 -1.17 -32.65
CA LEU A 26 21.99 -2.49 -33.32
C LEU A 26 23.39 -3.15 -33.38
N TRP A 27 24.41 -2.74 -32.61
CA TRP A 27 25.82 -3.11 -32.89
C TRP A 27 26.64 -3.76 -31.74
N MET A 28 26.02 -4.31 -30.68
CA MET A 28 26.73 -4.88 -29.52
C MET A 28 26.12 -6.24 -29.06
N THR A 29 26.89 -7.08 -28.34
CA THR A 29 26.51 -8.47 -27.94
C THR A 29 25.83 -8.57 -26.57
N ASP A 30 25.07 -9.65 -26.34
CA ASP A 30 24.20 -9.87 -25.16
C ASP A 30 24.88 -9.78 -23.78
N THR A 31 26.17 -10.11 -23.68
CA THR A 31 26.95 -9.99 -22.43
C THR A 31 27.25 -8.56 -22.01
N HIS A 32 27.14 -7.61 -22.94
CA HIS A 32 27.36 -6.19 -22.71
C HIS A 32 26.07 -5.46 -22.39
N PHE A 33 24.96 -6.16 -22.10
CA PHE A 33 23.68 -5.53 -21.83
C PHE A 33 23.02 -6.05 -20.55
N VAL A 34 22.28 -5.17 -19.90
CA VAL A 34 21.26 -5.46 -18.90
C VAL A 34 19.93 -5.46 -19.63
N TYR A 35 19.34 -6.65 -19.79
CA TYR A 35 18.04 -6.80 -20.42
C TYR A 35 16.94 -6.54 -19.40
N HIS A 36 15.96 -5.74 -19.80
CA HIS A 36 14.86 -5.37 -18.92
C HIS A 36 13.89 -6.56 -18.88
N MET A 37 13.52 -6.99 -17.67
CA MET A 37 12.67 -8.15 -17.46
C MET A 37 11.33 -7.73 -16.86
N HIS A 38 10.29 -8.49 -17.15
CA HIS A 38 8.98 -8.37 -16.51
C HIS A 38 8.41 -9.76 -16.25
N ARG A 39 7.55 -9.90 -15.24
CA ARG A 39 6.76 -11.12 -15.06
C ARG A 39 5.39 -10.94 -15.70
N ASN A 40 4.92 -11.93 -16.45
CA ASN A 40 3.53 -11.98 -16.90
C ASN A 40 2.60 -12.37 -15.73
N ASP A 41 1.30 -12.39 -16.00
CA ASP A 41 0.27 -12.74 -15.00
C ASP A 41 0.37 -14.20 -14.54
N GLU A 42 1.00 -15.08 -15.32
CA GLU A 42 1.33 -16.45 -14.93
C GLU A 42 2.58 -16.55 -14.04
N GLY A 43 3.30 -15.45 -13.84
CA GLY A 43 4.50 -15.38 -13.02
C GLY A 43 5.80 -15.75 -13.73
N GLU A 44 5.77 -16.05 -15.02
CA GLU A 44 6.94 -16.36 -15.84
C GLU A 44 7.75 -15.09 -16.13
N VAL A 45 9.08 -15.17 -16.02
CA VAL A 45 9.98 -14.05 -16.32
C VAL A 45 10.18 -13.95 -17.83
N LEU A 46 9.71 -12.85 -18.41
CA LEU A 46 9.82 -12.53 -19.82
C LEU A 46 10.67 -11.30 -20.06
N TRP A 47 11.43 -11.30 -21.15
CA TRP A 47 12.14 -10.12 -21.62
C TRP A 47 11.16 -9.04 -22.07
N ARG A 48 11.33 -7.81 -21.57
CA ARG A 48 10.53 -6.67 -22.02
C ARG A 48 10.83 -6.39 -23.48
N LYS A 49 9.79 -6.19 -24.28
CA LYS A 49 9.87 -5.90 -25.71
C LYS A 49 9.29 -4.51 -26.00
N ASP A 50 9.83 -3.82 -27.00
CA ASP A 50 9.26 -2.57 -27.51
C ASP A 50 8.02 -2.83 -28.40
N GLU A 51 7.40 -1.76 -28.91
CA GLU A 51 6.23 -1.80 -29.80
C GLU A 51 6.46 -2.60 -31.09
N ASN A 52 7.73 -2.86 -31.44
CA ASN A 52 8.14 -3.64 -32.60
C ASN A 52 8.55 -5.08 -32.23
N GLY A 53 8.37 -5.49 -30.98
CA GLY A 53 8.70 -6.84 -30.49
C GLY A 53 10.18 -7.08 -30.19
N LYS A 54 11.03 -6.03 -30.16
CA LYS A 54 12.48 -6.15 -29.90
C LYS A 54 12.77 -6.03 -28.41
N HIS A 55 13.69 -6.86 -27.89
CA HIS A 55 14.09 -6.82 -26.49
C HIS A 55 14.68 -5.47 -26.08
N ILE A 56 14.25 -4.96 -24.92
CA ILE A 56 14.74 -3.72 -24.34
C ILE A 56 15.95 -4.04 -23.46
N CYS A 57 17.07 -3.34 -23.66
CA CYS A 57 18.28 -3.54 -22.89
C CYS A 57 19.16 -2.27 -22.81
N SER A 58 20.10 -2.23 -21.85
CA SER A 58 21.01 -1.11 -21.59
C SER A 58 22.46 -1.59 -21.45
N PRO A 59 23.49 -0.92 -21.99
CA PRO A 59 24.83 -1.46 -21.98
C PRO A 59 25.45 -1.52 -20.57
N ARG A 60 26.11 -2.63 -20.22
CA ARG A 60 26.79 -2.84 -18.93
C ARG A 60 28.10 -2.06 -18.86
N LYS A 61 28.33 -1.39 -17.73
CA LYS A 61 29.61 -0.73 -17.43
C LYS A 61 30.64 -1.74 -16.94
N LEU A 62 31.94 -1.45 -17.11
CA LEU A 62 33.03 -2.29 -16.60
C LEU A 62 32.89 -2.58 -15.09
N SER A 63 32.46 -1.57 -14.32
CA SER A 63 32.18 -1.72 -12.89
C SER A 63 31.14 -2.81 -12.60
N GLU A 64 30.06 -2.88 -13.40
CA GLU A 64 28.99 -3.87 -13.25
C GLU A 64 29.49 -5.28 -13.61
N MET A 65 30.37 -5.39 -14.62
CA MET A 65 31.01 -6.67 -14.96
C MET A 65 31.92 -7.17 -13.84
N CYS A 66 32.72 -6.29 -13.23
CA CYS A 66 33.56 -6.63 -12.09
C CYS A 66 32.74 -7.04 -10.87
N MET A 67 31.68 -6.30 -10.55
CA MET A 67 30.76 -6.65 -9.46
C MET A 67 30.11 -7.99 -9.70
N ARG A 68 29.63 -8.24 -10.93
CA ARG A 68 29.05 -9.53 -11.33
C ARG A 68 30.01 -10.68 -11.06
N PHE A 69 31.27 -10.56 -11.47
CA PHE A 69 32.28 -11.60 -11.25
C PHE A 69 32.53 -11.89 -9.76
N LEU A 70 32.45 -10.88 -8.90
CA LEU A 70 32.61 -11.03 -7.46
C LEU A 70 31.41 -11.73 -6.82
N VAL A 71 30.19 -11.35 -7.22
CA VAL A 71 28.95 -11.85 -6.57
C VAL A 71 28.41 -13.13 -7.18
N SER A 72 28.79 -13.47 -8.42
CA SER A 72 28.36 -14.70 -9.10
C SER A 72 29.03 -15.97 -8.60
N ASN A 73 29.92 -15.86 -7.61
CA ASN A 73 30.53 -17.01 -6.98
C ASN A 73 30.56 -16.80 -5.45
N PRO A 74 29.77 -17.55 -4.68
CA PRO A 74 29.71 -17.43 -3.23
C PRO A 74 31.07 -17.57 -2.54
N ILE A 75 32.02 -18.31 -3.13
CA ILE A 75 33.38 -18.46 -2.58
C ILE A 75 34.16 -17.15 -2.67
N HIS A 76 33.97 -16.38 -3.75
CA HIS A 76 34.65 -15.09 -3.92
C HIS A 76 34.18 -14.10 -2.86
N ILE A 77 32.86 -13.98 -2.68
CA ILE A 77 32.31 -13.04 -1.70
C ILE A 77 32.60 -13.48 -0.26
N ALA A 78 32.59 -14.78 0.04
CA ALA A 78 32.89 -15.27 1.39
C ALA A 78 34.32 -14.97 1.86
N ARG A 79 35.25 -14.70 0.93
CA ARG A 79 36.64 -14.32 1.23
C ARG A 79 36.82 -12.83 1.49
N LEU A 80 35.83 -12.01 1.14
CA LEU A 80 35.85 -10.57 1.30
C LEU A 80 35.78 -10.18 2.78
N ARG A 81 36.81 -9.54 3.32
CA ARG A 81 36.77 -9.01 4.69
C ARG A 81 36.22 -7.60 4.68
N LEU A 82 35.62 -7.20 5.80
CA LEU A 82 35.20 -5.83 6.03
C LEU A 82 36.42 -4.89 5.91
N GLY A 83 36.39 -3.99 4.94
CA GLY A 83 37.50 -3.09 4.62
C GLY A 83 38.29 -3.46 3.36
N ASP A 84 38.11 -4.67 2.79
CA ASP A 84 38.74 -5.06 1.52
C ASP A 84 38.17 -4.28 0.34
N VAL A 85 36.90 -3.87 0.43
CA VAL A 85 36.24 -2.96 -0.53
C VAL A 85 35.65 -1.76 0.20
N PRO A 86 35.62 -0.58 -0.47
CA PRO A 86 34.92 0.60 0.02
C PRO A 86 33.46 0.30 0.38
N SER A 87 33.00 0.83 1.53
CA SER A 87 31.67 0.53 2.08
C SER A 87 30.52 1.02 1.19
N ASP A 88 30.76 2.02 0.35
CA ASP A 88 29.85 2.58 -0.64
C ASP A 88 29.65 1.66 -1.85
N LEU A 89 30.47 0.63 -2.04
CA LEU A 89 30.26 -0.40 -3.07
C LEU A 89 29.27 -1.49 -2.64
N TYR A 90 29.01 -1.68 -1.34
CA TYR A 90 28.12 -2.73 -0.85
C TYR A 90 26.68 -2.65 -1.39
N PRO A 91 26.05 -1.47 -1.50
CA PRO A 91 24.77 -1.33 -2.19
C PRO A 91 24.79 -1.87 -3.61
N ALA A 92 25.79 -1.50 -4.41
CA ALA A 92 25.88 -1.94 -5.79
C ALA A 92 26.20 -3.45 -5.92
N LEU A 93 27.05 -3.98 -5.01
CA LEU A 93 27.30 -5.43 -4.91
C LEU A 93 26.02 -6.20 -4.56
N LEU A 94 25.23 -5.68 -3.61
CA LEU A 94 23.96 -6.31 -3.23
C LEU A 94 22.95 -6.25 -4.37
N THR A 95 22.85 -5.12 -5.07
CA THR A 95 22.03 -5.00 -6.29
C THR A 95 22.41 -6.01 -7.35
N GLU A 96 23.71 -6.14 -7.64
CA GLU A 96 24.18 -7.09 -8.64
C GLU A 96 23.97 -8.54 -8.18
N ALA A 97 24.14 -8.85 -6.89
CA ALA A 97 23.85 -10.19 -6.35
C ALA A 97 22.37 -10.55 -6.48
N ILE A 98 21.46 -9.61 -6.19
CA ILE A 98 20.02 -9.77 -6.36
C ILE A 98 19.67 -9.95 -7.85
N PHE A 99 20.30 -9.17 -8.73
CA PHE A 99 20.10 -9.26 -10.19
C PHE A 99 20.50 -10.63 -10.72
N ASN A 100 21.64 -11.17 -10.28
CA ASN A 100 22.11 -12.51 -10.68
C ASN A 100 21.38 -13.66 -9.95
N ARG A 101 20.46 -13.35 -9.01
CA ARG A 101 19.76 -14.34 -8.18
C ARG A 101 20.70 -15.21 -7.33
N GLU A 102 21.85 -14.68 -6.96
CA GLU A 102 22.89 -15.38 -6.19
C GLU A 102 22.63 -15.25 -4.68
N LEU A 103 21.75 -16.11 -4.17
CA LEU A 103 21.16 -15.98 -2.83
C LEU A 103 22.19 -16.04 -1.71
N HIS A 104 23.20 -16.89 -1.84
CA HIS A 104 24.30 -16.99 -0.89
C HIS A 104 25.10 -15.68 -0.80
N SER A 105 25.32 -15.01 -1.94
CA SER A 105 26.00 -13.73 -1.98
C SER A 105 25.16 -12.61 -1.36
N VAL A 106 23.85 -12.60 -1.62
CA VAL A 106 22.90 -11.67 -0.98
C VAL A 106 22.93 -11.85 0.54
N GLN A 107 22.80 -13.09 1.02
CA GLN A 107 22.85 -13.44 2.44
C GLN A 107 24.15 -12.97 3.10
N TYR A 108 25.29 -13.24 2.47
CA TYR A 108 26.61 -12.88 2.99
C TYR A 108 26.77 -11.36 3.11
N LEU A 109 26.40 -10.61 2.07
CA LEU A 109 26.49 -9.15 2.04
C LEU A 109 25.65 -8.49 3.14
N ILE A 110 24.45 -9.02 3.40
CA ILE A 110 23.58 -8.54 4.49
C ILE A 110 24.22 -8.85 5.85
N SER A 111 24.74 -10.07 6.03
CA SER A 111 25.34 -10.48 7.30
C SER A 111 26.60 -9.68 7.68
N THR A 112 27.29 -9.11 6.69
CA THR A 112 28.52 -8.32 6.84
C THR A 112 28.35 -6.84 6.51
N TRP A 113 27.11 -6.34 6.52
CA TRP A 113 26.78 -5.02 6.02
C TRP A 113 27.55 -3.89 6.75
N PRO A 114 28.28 -3.02 6.03
CA PRO A 114 29.22 -2.07 6.64
C PRO A 114 28.57 -0.74 7.04
N LEU A 115 27.31 -0.50 6.65
CA LEU A 115 26.60 0.75 6.91
C LEU A 115 25.56 0.56 8.04
N PRO A 116 25.18 1.62 8.77
CA PRO A 116 24.16 1.53 9.80
C PRO A 116 22.74 1.27 9.25
N VAL A 117 22.51 1.60 7.99
CA VAL A 117 21.19 1.55 7.34
C VAL A 117 21.30 0.73 6.04
N LEU A 118 20.32 -0.15 5.83
CA LEU A 118 20.06 -0.82 4.57
C LEU A 118 18.63 -0.48 4.13
N ASP A 119 18.49 0.28 3.04
CA ASP A 119 17.19 0.48 2.40
C ASP A 119 17.03 -0.52 1.27
N VAL A 120 16.08 -1.46 1.44
CA VAL A 120 15.89 -2.59 0.53
C VAL A 120 15.50 -2.08 -0.86
N ARG A 121 14.69 -1.03 -0.93
CA ARG A 121 14.24 -0.48 -2.22
C ARG A 121 15.40 0.12 -3.02
N ASN A 122 16.39 0.70 -2.34
CA ASN A 122 17.54 1.34 -2.98
C ASN A 122 18.55 0.32 -3.53
N VAL A 123 18.47 -0.94 -3.11
CA VAL A 123 19.37 -2.01 -3.60
C VAL A 123 18.69 -2.95 -4.57
N LEU A 124 17.40 -2.77 -4.88
CA LEU A 124 16.76 -3.55 -5.94
C LEU A 124 17.25 -3.07 -7.33
N PRO A 125 17.43 -3.99 -8.29
CA PRO A 125 17.75 -3.62 -9.67
C PRO A 125 16.68 -2.72 -10.27
N LEU A 126 17.07 -1.66 -10.99
CA LEU A 126 16.13 -0.75 -11.66
C LEU A 126 15.39 -1.44 -12.80
N GLU A 127 15.99 -2.51 -13.33
CA GLU A 127 15.50 -3.33 -14.43
C GLU A 127 14.44 -4.33 -13.98
N ASP A 128 14.34 -4.58 -12.67
CA ASP A 128 13.27 -5.39 -12.11
C ASP A 128 12.01 -4.51 -11.95
N ASN A 129 10.98 -4.81 -12.74
CA ASN A 129 9.68 -4.21 -12.51
C ASN A 129 9.16 -4.71 -11.15
N ILE A 130 8.99 -3.81 -10.17
CA ILE A 130 8.53 -4.17 -8.83
C ILE A 130 7.04 -4.54 -8.90
N THR A 131 6.78 -5.81 -9.21
CA THR A 131 5.44 -6.39 -9.34
C THR A 131 4.87 -6.82 -7.96
N TYR A 132 3.63 -7.32 -7.96
CA TYR A 132 3.00 -7.87 -6.77
C TYR A 132 3.81 -9.03 -6.18
N ASN A 133 4.00 -9.00 -4.86
CA ASN A 133 4.74 -10.03 -4.12
C ASN A 133 6.21 -10.22 -4.53
N TYR A 134 6.84 -9.22 -5.15
CA TYR A 134 8.22 -9.33 -5.66
C TYR A 134 9.21 -9.88 -4.62
N LEU A 135 9.12 -9.46 -3.35
CA LEU A 135 10.04 -9.92 -2.31
C LEU A 135 9.69 -11.30 -1.76
N THR A 136 8.42 -11.72 -1.83
CA THR A 136 7.93 -12.95 -1.18
C THR A 136 7.55 -14.06 -2.17
N GLN A 137 7.68 -13.81 -3.46
CA GLN A 137 7.57 -14.85 -4.48
C GLN A 137 8.83 -15.73 -4.47
N PRO A 138 8.69 -17.06 -4.52
CA PRO A 138 9.83 -17.96 -4.68
C PRO A 138 10.59 -17.66 -5.96
N LEU A 139 11.91 -17.76 -5.91
CA LEU A 139 12.78 -17.66 -7.07
C LEU A 139 12.80 -19.01 -7.83
N GLU A 140 12.84 -18.96 -9.16
CA GLU A 140 12.88 -20.16 -9.99
C GLU A 140 14.27 -20.82 -9.92
N GLY A 141 14.32 -22.16 -9.85
CA GLY A 141 15.55 -22.94 -10.03
C GLY A 141 16.21 -23.47 -8.76
N GLU A 142 16.09 -22.80 -7.61
CA GLU A 142 16.66 -23.29 -6.33
C GLU A 142 15.69 -23.14 -5.15
N GLU A 143 15.49 -24.24 -4.41
CA GLU A 143 14.98 -24.35 -3.04
C GLU A 143 13.74 -23.53 -2.63
N SER A 144 12.81 -23.14 -3.51
CA SER A 144 11.56 -22.46 -3.12
C SER A 144 11.72 -21.21 -2.23
N LEU A 145 12.92 -20.62 -2.15
CA LEU A 145 13.24 -19.48 -1.30
C LEU A 145 12.85 -18.17 -1.99
N SER A 146 12.26 -17.26 -1.23
CA SER A 146 12.00 -15.89 -1.67
C SER A 146 13.17 -14.97 -1.32
N LEU A 147 13.23 -13.80 -1.94
CA LEU A 147 14.22 -12.80 -1.58
C LEU A 147 14.09 -12.40 -0.10
N THR A 148 12.86 -12.32 0.43
CA THR A 148 12.61 -12.06 1.86
C THR A 148 13.26 -13.10 2.75
N ASP A 149 13.21 -14.39 2.38
CA ASP A 149 13.84 -15.46 3.18
C ASP A 149 15.35 -15.28 3.25
N VAL A 150 15.98 -14.90 2.13
CA VAL A 150 17.42 -14.64 2.06
C VAL A 150 17.80 -13.40 2.89
N PHE A 151 16.98 -12.35 2.85
CA PHE A 151 17.17 -11.18 3.70
C PHE A 151 17.05 -11.53 5.19
N MET A 152 16.02 -12.29 5.56
CA MET A 152 15.85 -12.76 6.94
C MET A 152 17.02 -13.63 7.38
N TYR A 153 17.50 -14.52 6.51
CA TYR A 153 18.64 -15.38 6.80
C TYR A 153 19.94 -14.57 6.99
N GLY A 154 20.17 -13.54 6.16
CA GLY A 154 21.28 -12.60 6.35
C GLY A 154 21.21 -11.86 7.69
N LEU A 155 20.01 -11.46 8.13
CA LEU A 155 19.77 -10.81 9.42
C LEU A 155 19.98 -11.75 10.61
N LEU A 156 19.57 -13.01 10.50
CA LEU A 156 19.77 -14.03 11.53
C LEU A 156 21.26 -14.42 11.67
N CYS A 157 22.05 -14.24 10.60
CA CYS A 157 23.47 -14.55 10.55
C CYS A 157 24.39 -13.34 10.73
N LEU A 158 23.89 -12.21 11.25
CA LEU A 158 24.66 -10.97 11.38
C LEU A 158 25.99 -11.20 12.12
N LYS A 159 27.07 -10.80 11.47
CA LYS A 159 28.43 -10.90 12.02
C LYS A 159 28.69 -9.76 12.99
N LYS A 160 29.60 -9.98 13.95
CA LYS A 160 29.95 -8.98 14.98
C LYS A 160 30.52 -7.69 14.39
N GLU A 161 31.15 -7.79 13.23
CA GLU A 161 31.75 -6.68 12.50
C GLU A 161 30.70 -5.86 11.71
N SER A 162 29.49 -6.39 11.52
CA SER A 162 28.39 -5.69 10.85
C SER A 162 28.00 -4.43 11.62
N ARG A 163 27.80 -3.34 10.87
CA ARG A 163 27.35 -2.06 11.43
C ARG A 163 25.85 -1.87 11.33
N LEU A 164 25.12 -2.81 10.72
CA LEU A 164 23.70 -2.71 10.48
C LEU A 164 22.92 -2.48 11.78
N LYS A 165 22.14 -1.41 11.83
CA LYS A 165 21.23 -1.06 12.92
C LYS A 165 19.79 -0.89 12.45
N LEU A 166 19.58 -0.62 11.17
CA LEU A 166 18.27 -0.41 10.59
C LEU A 166 18.19 -1.04 9.20
N ILE A 167 17.13 -1.79 8.96
CA ILE A 167 16.75 -2.24 7.62
C ILE A 167 15.35 -1.73 7.29
N ASN A 168 15.18 -1.15 6.11
CA ASN A 168 13.95 -0.54 5.63
C ASN A 168 13.32 -1.34 4.48
N PHE A 169 12.17 -1.94 4.74
CA PHE A 169 11.32 -2.69 3.81
C PHE A 169 10.05 -1.90 3.41
N CYS A 170 10.02 -0.58 3.58
CA CYS A 170 8.89 0.24 3.12
C CYS A 170 8.86 0.36 1.58
N GLY A 171 7.66 0.59 1.02
CA GLY A 171 7.46 0.83 -0.41
C GLY A 171 6.96 -0.37 -1.21
N PHE A 172 6.76 -1.53 -0.56
CA PHE A 172 6.23 -2.75 -1.17
C PHE A 172 4.74 -2.95 -0.83
N LYS A 173 3.91 -1.92 -1.06
CA LYS A 173 2.48 -1.87 -0.66
C LYS A 173 1.66 -3.09 -1.13
N ASN A 174 2.04 -3.61 -2.29
CA ASN A 174 1.39 -4.69 -3.01
C ASN A 174 1.84 -6.09 -2.55
N ASP A 175 2.92 -6.19 -1.78
CA ASP A 175 3.38 -7.45 -1.21
C ASP A 175 2.62 -7.73 0.09
N ARG A 176 1.57 -8.55 0.01
CA ARG A 176 0.70 -8.85 1.16
C ARG A 176 1.37 -9.79 2.16
N LYS A 177 2.41 -10.53 1.75
CA LYS A 177 3.05 -11.56 2.58
C LYS A 177 4.25 -10.99 3.35
N LEU A 178 4.87 -9.91 2.88
CA LEU A 178 6.09 -9.36 3.47
C LEU A 178 6.01 -9.14 4.99
N CYS A 179 4.94 -8.49 5.46
CA CYS A 179 4.65 -8.29 6.88
C CYS A 179 4.66 -9.62 7.67
N ARG A 180 3.99 -10.64 7.12
CA ARG A 180 3.90 -11.97 7.73
C ARG A 180 5.25 -12.65 7.79
N GLU A 181 6.02 -12.61 6.71
CA GLU A 181 7.35 -13.24 6.66
C GLU A 181 8.29 -12.56 7.66
N LEU A 182 8.43 -11.23 7.62
CA LEU A 182 9.29 -10.47 8.53
C LEU A 182 8.92 -10.65 10.02
N SER A 183 7.63 -10.83 10.33
CA SER A 183 7.18 -11.07 11.71
C SER A 183 7.72 -12.38 12.31
N ARG A 184 8.25 -13.31 11.50
CA ARG A 184 8.82 -14.59 11.95
C ARG A 184 10.25 -14.45 12.48
N LEU A 185 10.96 -13.37 12.15
CA LEU A 185 12.35 -13.14 12.58
C LEU A 185 12.60 -13.38 14.08
N PRO A 186 11.77 -12.86 15.01
CA PRO A 186 11.98 -13.08 16.44
C PRO A 186 11.86 -14.56 16.81
N PHE A 187 10.89 -15.27 16.22
CA PHE A 187 10.71 -16.70 16.47
C PHE A 187 11.89 -17.53 15.94
N LEU A 188 12.37 -17.23 14.72
CA LEU A 188 13.50 -17.94 14.11
C LEU A 188 14.83 -17.69 14.83
N TRP A 189 14.94 -16.61 15.63
CA TRP A 189 16.13 -16.37 16.44
C TRP A 189 16.29 -17.37 17.60
N TYR A 190 15.19 -17.90 18.15
CA TYR A 190 15.25 -18.87 19.25
C TYR A 190 15.83 -20.22 18.81
N HIS A 191 16.56 -20.85 19.74
CA HIS A 191 17.00 -22.23 19.59
C HIS A 191 15.81 -23.16 19.40
N VAL A 192 15.97 -24.16 18.53
CA VAL A 192 14.91 -25.12 18.21
C VAL A 192 14.39 -25.82 19.47
N GLU A 193 15.26 -26.12 20.46
CA GLU A 193 14.84 -26.76 21.72
C GLU A 193 14.01 -25.84 22.64
N GLU A 194 14.10 -24.52 22.47
CA GLU A 194 13.40 -23.52 23.28
C GLU A 194 12.01 -23.18 22.73
N ARG A 195 11.71 -23.58 21.49
CA ARG A 195 10.46 -23.26 20.80
C ARG A 195 9.26 -24.08 21.32
N LYS A 196 8.91 -23.89 22.60
CA LYS A 196 7.82 -24.61 23.30
C LYS A 196 6.59 -23.72 23.45
N SER A 197 5.42 -24.26 23.13
CA SER A 197 4.13 -23.53 23.19
C SER A 197 3.83 -22.91 24.55
N ARG A 198 4.08 -23.64 25.65
CA ARG A 198 3.87 -23.10 27.02
C ARG A 198 4.81 -21.95 27.36
N HIS A 199 6.05 -22.01 26.89
CA HIS A 199 7.02 -20.94 27.11
C HIS A 199 6.57 -19.65 26.41
N PHE A 200 6.28 -19.75 25.10
CA PHE A 200 5.77 -18.60 24.34
C PHE A 200 4.42 -18.10 24.83
N HIS A 201 3.52 -18.97 25.29
CA HIS A 201 2.27 -18.53 25.91
C HIS A 201 2.51 -17.65 27.14
N GLY A 202 3.49 -17.98 27.99
CA GLY A 202 3.84 -17.15 29.16
C GLY A 202 4.36 -15.75 28.79
N ILE A 203 4.96 -15.60 27.61
CA ILE A 203 5.40 -14.30 27.08
C ILE A 203 4.21 -13.57 26.43
N LEU A 204 3.54 -14.23 25.49
CA LEU A 204 2.51 -13.64 24.62
C LEU A 204 1.22 -13.29 25.35
N SER A 205 0.82 -14.06 26.38
CA SER A 205 -0.42 -13.82 27.14
C SER A 205 -0.44 -12.48 27.88
N LYS A 206 0.72 -11.83 28.05
CA LYS A 206 0.83 -10.48 28.61
C LYS A 206 0.37 -9.40 27.63
N HIS A 207 0.32 -9.73 26.34
CA HIS A 207 0.09 -8.78 25.25
C HIS A 207 -1.14 -9.13 24.41
N LEU A 208 -1.40 -10.43 24.23
CA LEU A 208 -2.44 -11.00 23.37
C LEU A 208 -3.33 -11.94 24.19
N ASN A 209 -4.63 -11.92 23.92
CA ASN A 209 -5.52 -13.01 24.35
C ASN A 209 -5.48 -14.11 23.29
N ILE A 210 -4.71 -15.16 23.57
CA ILE A 210 -4.39 -16.27 22.66
C ILE A 210 -4.26 -17.58 23.44
N SER A 211 -4.73 -18.69 22.87
CA SER A 211 -4.64 -20.01 23.49
C SER A 211 -3.28 -20.69 23.26
N VAL A 212 -2.92 -21.64 24.13
CA VAL A 212 -1.69 -22.45 24.00
C VAL A 212 -1.73 -23.30 22.73
N GLU A 213 -2.90 -23.86 22.38
CA GLU A 213 -3.09 -24.67 21.17
C GLU A 213 -2.82 -23.84 19.91
N LYS A 214 -3.23 -22.57 19.93
CA LYS A 214 -3.01 -21.66 18.80
C LYS A 214 -1.54 -21.37 18.59
N ILE A 215 -0.81 -21.12 19.67
CA ILE A 215 0.64 -20.95 19.65
C ILE A 215 1.32 -22.24 19.14
N GLN A 216 0.85 -23.42 19.56
CA GLN A 216 1.40 -24.69 19.06
C GLN A 216 1.22 -24.84 17.54
N LYS A 217 0.04 -24.48 17.00
CA LYS A 217 -0.21 -24.48 15.55
C LYS A 217 0.74 -23.53 14.81
N TYR A 218 0.94 -22.32 15.34
CA TYR A 218 1.89 -21.35 14.81
C TYR A 218 3.33 -21.90 14.77
N ILE A 219 3.79 -22.49 15.87
CA ILE A 219 5.12 -23.12 15.97
C ILE A 219 5.27 -24.21 14.91
N ASN A 220 4.33 -25.17 14.85
CA ASN A 220 4.40 -26.29 13.93
C ASN A 220 4.48 -25.82 12.47
N LYS A 221 3.70 -24.79 12.12
CA LYS A 221 3.70 -24.19 10.78
C LYS A 221 5.06 -23.60 10.42
N ILE A 222 5.66 -22.79 11.29
CA ILE A 222 6.94 -22.15 10.99
C ILE A 222 8.09 -23.16 10.98
N CYS A 223 8.13 -24.09 11.93
CA CYS A 223 9.16 -25.14 11.94
C CYS A 223 9.11 -26.01 10.68
N CYS A 224 7.92 -26.24 10.11
CA CYS A 224 7.79 -26.94 8.83
C CYS A 224 8.44 -26.15 7.68
N ILE A 225 8.13 -24.84 7.58
CA ILE A 225 8.61 -23.95 6.52
C ILE A 225 10.14 -23.79 6.56
N PHE A 226 10.72 -23.61 7.75
CA PHE A 226 12.14 -23.29 7.92
C PHE A 226 13.01 -24.50 8.33
N SER A 227 12.47 -25.71 8.27
CA SER A 227 13.18 -26.95 8.67
C SER A 227 14.54 -27.13 7.98
N ASN A 228 14.65 -26.74 6.70
CA ASN A 228 15.89 -26.84 5.93
C ASN A 228 16.91 -25.73 6.27
N LEU A 229 16.47 -24.61 6.82
CA LEU A 229 17.31 -23.45 7.13
C LEU A 229 17.81 -23.46 8.58
N ASP A 230 17.01 -23.99 9.52
CA ASP A 230 17.35 -24.04 10.96
C ASP A 230 18.77 -24.58 11.25
N PRO A 231 19.28 -25.65 10.61
CA PRO A 231 20.63 -26.16 10.89
C PRO A 231 21.77 -25.18 10.60
N TYR A 232 21.53 -24.17 9.77
CA TYR A 232 22.55 -23.22 9.33
C TYR A 232 22.43 -21.86 10.01
N ILE A 233 21.37 -21.64 10.79
CA ILE A 233 21.15 -20.40 11.52
C ILE A 233 21.89 -20.45 12.87
N PRO A 234 22.70 -19.44 13.20
CA PRO A 234 23.31 -19.32 14.52
C PRO A 234 22.28 -18.80 15.55
N HIS A 235 21.33 -19.66 15.91
CA HIS A 235 20.27 -19.34 16.87
C HIS A 235 20.83 -18.81 18.20
N GLY A 236 20.12 -17.87 18.81
CA GLY A 236 20.46 -17.30 20.13
C GLY A 236 21.73 -16.45 20.17
N GLU A 237 22.46 -16.28 19.05
CA GLU A 237 23.65 -15.43 19.04
C GLU A 237 23.29 -13.98 19.38
N GLN A 238 24.06 -13.40 20.31
CA GLN A 238 23.84 -12.04 20.77
C GLN A 238 24.50 -11.03 19.84
N PHE A 239 23.66 -10.21 19.21
CA PHE A 239 24.06 -8.98 18.54
C PHE A 239 23.22 -7.81 19.04
N GLY A 240 23.71 -6.58 18.82
CA GLY A 240 23.00 -5.37 19.23
C GLY A 240 21.66 -5.23 18.49
N PRO A 241 20.71 -4.44 19.02
CA PRO A 241 19.36 -4.37 18.45
C PRO A 241 19.37 -3.87 17.00
N VAL A 242 18.56 -4.52 16.16
CA VAL A 242 18.36 -4.17 14.75
C VAL A 242 16.92 -3.77 14.54
N LYS A 243 16.71 -2.54 14.05
CA LYS A 243 15.40 -2.02 13.72
C LYS A 243 14.97 -2.52 12.33
N VAL A 244 13.82 -3.18 12.25
CA VAL A 244 13.16 -3.59 11.01
C VAL A 244 11.99 -2.65 10.77
N VAL A 245 12.08 -1.84 9.71
CA VAL A 245 11.07 -0.86 9.32
C VAL A 245 10.25 -1.41 8.16
N PHE A 246 8.92 -1.43 8.26
CA PHE A 246 8.05 -1.95 7.21
C PHE A 246 6.61 -1.41 7.35
N GLU A 247 5.79 -1.68 6.33
CA GLU A 247 4.35 -1.39 6.33
C GLU A 247 3.60 -2.60 6.94
N CYS A 248 2.92 -2.39 8.07
CA CYS A 248 2.40 -3.50 8.88
C CYS A 248 0.93 -3.78 8.59
N LYS A 249 0.63 -5.00 8.17
CA LYS A 249 -0.74 -5.50 7.97
C LYS A 249 -1.04 -6.55 9.04
N VAL A 250 -1.78 -6.15 10.07
CA VAL A 250 -2.29 -7.01 11.15
C VAL A 250 -3.62 -7.61 10.71
N THR A 251 -3.55 -8.54 9.76
CA THR A 251 -4.73 -9.24 9.20
C THR A 251 -4.62 -10.76 9.34
N LEU A 252 -3.44 -11.25 9.72
CA LEU A 252 -3.15 -12.67 9.92
C LEU A 252 -2.60 -12.87 11.32
N GLU A 253 -3.00 -13.95 11.97
CA GLU A 253 -2.59 -14.33 13.33
C GLU A 253 -1.06 -14.40 13.53
N ASP A 254 -0.31 -14.78 12.49
CA ASP A 254 1.14 -14.90 12.54
C ASP A 254 1.82 -13.58 12.93
N VAL A 255 1.26 -12.45 12.49
CA VAL A 255 1.84 -11.11 12.60
C VAL A 255 1.88 -10.63 14.05
N PRO A 256 0.74 -10.50 14.78
CA PRO A 256 0.76 -10.05 16.16
C PRO A 256 1.54 -11.01 17.07
N ILE A 257 1.50 -12.32 16.81
CA ILE A 257 2.28 -13.31 17.56
C ILE A 257 3.78 -13.03 17.42
N GLY A 258 4.28 -12.92 16.19
CA GLY A 258 5.70 -12.70 15.93
C GLY A 258 6.21 -11.36 16.44
N LEU A 259 5.45 -10.29 16.20
CA LEU A 259 5.81 -8.94 16.64
C LEU A 259 5.79 -8.78 18.17
N ALA A 260 4.93 -9.49 18.90
CA ALA A 260 4.91 -9.47 20.37
C ALA A 260 6.18 -10.10 20.98
N LEU A 261 6.91 -10.95 20.25
CA LEU A 261 8.18 -11.53 20.70
C LEU A 261 9.38 -10.59 20.55
N GLN A 262 9.21 -9.41 19.93
CA GLN A 262 10.33 -8.52 19.60
C GLN A 262 11.14 -8.10 20.83
N TYR A 263 10.50 -7.95 22.00
CA TYR A 263 11.17 -7.49 23.22
C TYR A 263 12.12 -8.53 23.83
N GLU A 264 11.96 -9.80 23.46
CA GLU A 264 12.79 -10.92 23.93
C GLU A 264 13.93 -11.26 22.96
N THR A 265 14.04 -10.55 21.84
CA THR A 265 15.04 -10.81 20.78
C THR A 265 15.81 -9.54 20.42
N PRO A 266 16.81 -9.58 19.53
CA PRO A 266 17.48 -8.38 19.03
C PRO A 266 16.65 -7.53 18.04
N PHE A 267 15.56 -8.05 17.51
CA PHE A 267 14.78 -7.36 16.47
C PHE A 267 13.80 -6.36 17.07
N ARG A 268 13.75 -5.13 16.55
CA ARG A 268 12.79 -4.09 16.95
C ARG A 268 12.00 -3.64 15.75
N PHE A 269 10.68 -3.66 15.82
CA PHE A 269 9.83 -3.32 14.68
C PHE A 269 9.33 -1.89 14.78
N ALA A 270 9.36 -1.20 13.65
CA ALA A 270 8.83 0.16 13.53
C ALA A 270 7.99 0.27 12.26
N CYS A 271 6.78 0.79 12.40
CA CYS A 271 5.82 0.85 11.30
C CYS A 271 5.20 2.24 11.25
N GLN A 272 5.29 2.88 10.09
CA GLN A 272 4.62 4.16 9.86
C GLN A 272 3.16 3.99 9.46
N LYS A 273 2.88 2.90 8.74
CA LYS A 273 1.56 2.55 8.23
C LYS A 273 1.11 1.22 8.79
N VAL A 274 -0.08 1.22 9.36
CA VAL A 274 -0.67 0.04 9.99
C VAL A 274 -2.07 -0.18 9.43
N TRP A 275 -2.32 -1.39 8.92
CA TRP A 275 -3.66 -1.89 8.61
C TRP A 275 -4.03 -2.91 9.66
N PHE A 276 -5.25 -2.83 10.16
CA PHE A 276 -5.73 -3.70 11.22
C PHE A 276 -7.10 -4.26 10.85
N GLU A 277 -7.24 -5.57 10.95
CA GLU A 277 -8.50 -6.30 10.81
C GLU A 277 -8.67 -7.22 12.03
N PRO A 278 -9.90 -7.45 12.51
CA PRO A 278 -10.14 -8.32 13.65
C PRO A 278 -9.75 -9.76 13.31
N ILE A 279 -9.02 -10.41 14.22
CA ILE A 279 -8.59 -11.81 14.10
C ILE A 279 -9.33 -12.62 15.16
N SER A 280 -10.24 -13.50 14.73
CA SER A 280 -11.17 -14.22 15.63
C SER A 280 -10.48 -15.04 16.72
N GLU A 281 -9.31 -15.62 16.43
CA GLU A 281 -8.57 -16.50 17.36
C GLU A 281 -7.43 -15.78 18.13
N VAL A 282 -7.14 -14.52 17.79
CA VAL A 282 -6.09 -13.71 18.45
C VAL A 282 -6.66 -12.33 18.73
N ILE A 283 -7.17 -12.16 19.95
CA ILE A 283 -7.77 -10.89 20.35
C ILE A 283 -6.68 -9.98 20.91
N MET A 284 -6.47 -8.85 20.24
CA MET A 284 -5.61 -7.77 20.71
C MET A 284 -6.47 -6.52 20.93
N PRO A 285 -6.74 -6.13 22.18
CA PRO A 285 -7.31 -4.82 22.49
C PRO A 285 -6.46 -3.73 21.85
N PHE A 286 -7.08 -2.73 21.22
CA PHE A 286 -6.31 -1.72 20.48
C PHE A 286 -5.43 -0.86 21.40
N THR A 287 -5.83 -0.67 22.65
CA THR A 287 -5.01 -0.07 23.72
C THR A 287 -3.66 -0.78 23.92
N ASN A 288 -3.57 -2.07 23.56
CA ASN A 288 -2.34 -2.85 23.64
C ASN A 288 -1.48 -2.80 22.37
N ILE A 289 -1.84 -2.02 21.34
CA ILE A 289 -1.08 -1.97 20.08
C ILE A 289 0.39 -1.53 20.30
N GLY A 290 0.66 -0.78 21.37
CA GLY A 290 2.01 -0.39 21.79
C GLY A 290 2.92 -1.57 22.15
N ASN A 291 2.35 -2.73 22.47
CA ASN A 291 3.08 -3.97 22.76
C ASN A 291 3.56 -4.68 21.49
N VAL A 292 3.03 -4.31 20.33
CA VAL A 292 3.30 -4.98 19.06
C VAL A 292 4.03 -4.03 18.10
N VAL A 293 3.75 -2.73 18.21
CA VAL A 293 4.33 -1.70 17.35
C VAL A 293 4.57 -0.42 18.14
N ARG A 294 5.65 0.29 17.80
CA ARG A 294 5.96 1.56 18.46
C ARG A 294 4.96 2.64 18.07
N LEU A 295 4.10 3.04 19.01
CA LEU A 295 3.03 4.03 18.79
C LEU A 295 3.49 5.37 18.19
N ARG A 296 4.67 5.85 18.60
CA ARG A 296 5.22 7.12 18.11
C ARG A 296 5.61 7.08 16.64
N ASP A 297 5.83 5.90 16.07
CA ASP A 297 6.25 5.78 14.67
C ASP A 297 5.04 5.76 13.73
N ILE A 298 3.83 5.45 14.25
CA ILE A 298 2.60 5.33 13.47
C ILE A 298 2.11 6.73 13.04
N THR A 299 2.02 6.93 11.73
CA THR A 299 1.48 8.14 11.11
C THR A 299 0.21 7.87 10.30
N HIS A 300 0.03 6.62 9.84
CA HIS A 300 -1.16 6.18 9.12
C HIS A 300 -1.72 4.92 9.75
N LEU A 301 -3.02 4.93 10.02
CA LEU A 301 -3.75 3.81 10.57
C LEU A 301 -5.02 3.57 9.76
N GLN A 302 -5.24 2.34 9.34
CA GLN A 302 -6.51 1.89 8.79
C GLN A 302 -7.04 0.71 9.59
N ILE A 303 -8.28 0.79 10.03
CA ILE A 303 -8.99 -0.29 10.73
C ILE A 303 -10.24 -0.63 9.93
N THR A 304 -10.43 -1.91 9.65
CA THR A 304 -11.64 -2.43 9.00
C THR A 304 -12.28 -3.46 9.92
N ASP A 305 -13.38 -3.10 10.59
CA ASP A 305 -14.14 -4.02 11.42
C ASP A 305 -15.65 -3.69 11.37
N PRO A 306 -16.43 -4.39 10.54
CA PRO A 306 -17.88 -4.14 10.40
C PRO A 306 -18.69 -4.41 11.66
N LEU A 307 -18.11 -5.16 12.62
CA LEU A 307 -18.76 -5.52 13.88
C LEU A 307 -18.25 -4.68 15.04
N LEU A 308 -17.40 -3.67 14.81
CA LEU A 308 -16.82 -2.90 15.91
C LEU A 308 -17.90 -2.22 16.78
N CYS A 309 -18.92 -1.63 16.13
CA CYS A 309 -20.01 -0.97 16.83
C CYS A 309 -20.99 -1.93 17.53
N THR A 310 -20.91 -3.25 17.32
CA THR A 310 -21.80 -4.20 18.03
C THR A 310 -21.40 -4.39 19.49
N GLU A 311 -20.15 -4.10 19.84
CA GLU A 311 -19.61 -4.20 21.19
C GLU A 311 -19.01 -2.87 21.64
N VAL A 312 -19.79 -2.09 22.41
CA VAL A 312 -19.39 -0.75 22.88
C VAL A 312 -18.02 -0.76 23.59
N LYS A 313 -17.70 -1.83 24.33
CA LYS A 313 -16.39 -1.96 24.97
C LYS A 313 -15.24 -1.95 23.95
N ARG A 314 -15.35 -2.72 22.85
CA ARG A 314 -14.33 -2.77 21.80
C ARG A 314 -14.20 -1.44 21.08
N PHE A 315 -15.31 -0.75 20.87
CA PHE A 315 -15.31 0.60 20.31
C PHE A 315 -14.59 1.60 21.23
N ASN A 316 -14.88 1.58 22.53
CA ASN A 316 -14.18 2.43 23.50
C ASN A 316 -12.68 2.10 23.59
N ASP A 317 -12.31 0.82 23.59
CA ASP A 317 -10.90 0.40 23.54
C ASP A 317 -10.18 0.95 22.30
N LEU A 318 -10.87 1.05 21.15
CA LEU A 318 -10.34 1.74 19.97
C LEU A 318 -10.13 3.22 20.24
N LEU A 319 -11.16 3.93 20.70
CA LEU A 319 -11.09 5.38 20.93
C LEU A 319 -9.96 5.75 21.90
N GLU A 320 -9.82 5.00 22.99
CA GLU A 320 -8.72 5.17 23.95
C GLU A 320 -7.36 4.93 23.29
N GLY A 321 -7.22 3.87 22.49
CA GLY A 321 -5.97 3.59 21.80
C GLY A 321 -5.61 4.61 20.72
N LEU A 322 -6.59 5.24 20.04
CA LEU A 322 -6.34 6.34 19.09
C LEU A 322 -5.67 7.54 19.78
N LEU A 323 -6.07 7.86 21.01
CA LEU A 323 -5.47 8.95 21.80
C LEU A 323 -4.00 8.70 22.16
N LEU A 324 -3.53 7.45 22.07
CA LEU A 324 -2.13 7.08 22.29
C LEU A 324 -1.23 7.32 21.06
N LEU A 325 -1.78 7.80 19.94
CA LEU A 325 -1.08 7.99 18.65
C LEU A 325 -0.79 9.48 18.38
N PRO A 326 0.27 10.06 18.95
CA PRO A 326 0.52 11.51 18.91
C PRO A 326 0.89 12.04 17.51
N ASN A 327 1.31 11.14 16.61
CA ASN A 327 1.81 11.48 15.27
C ASN A 327 0.84 11.05 14.15
N LEU A 328 -0.41 10.70 14.49
CA LEU A 328 -1.36 10.21 13.51
C LEU A 328 -1.80 11.33 12.56
N ASN A 329 -1.47 11.16 11.28
CA ASN A 329 -1.82 12.07 10.19
C ASN A 329 -2.98 11.55 9.34
N CYS A 330 -3.13 10.22 9.27
CA CYS A 330 -4.16 9.57 8.49
C CYS A 330 -4.90 8.53 9.33
N LEU A 331 -6.22 8.61 9.31
CA LEU A 331 -7.11 7.63 9.91
C LEU A 331 -8.11 7.12 8.87
N GLY A 332 -8.08 5.82 8.61
CA GLY A 332 -9.09 5.10 7.86
C GLY A 332 -9.91 4.19 8.76
N LEU A 333 -11.22 4.31 8.69
CA LEU A 333 -12.19 3.45 9.36
C LEU A 333 -13.21 2.92 8.34
N PRO A 334 -12.79 2.35 7.19
CA PRO A 334 -13.74 1.89 6.19
C PRO A 334 -14.64 0.79 6.77
N ASN A 335 -15.93 0.84 6.44
CA ASN A 335 -16.94 -0.14 6.87
C ASN A 335 -16.84 -0.51 8.35
N THR A 336 -16.68 0.49 9.22
CA THR A 336 -16.43 0.29 10.66
C THR A 336 -17.41 1.06 11.55
N ILE A 337 -17.80 2.28 11.14
CA ILE A 337 -18.68 3.14 11.94
C ILE A 337 -20.12 3.02 11.45
N HIS A 338 -21.01 2.50 12.30
CA HIS A 338 -22.41 2.26 11.95
C HIS A 338 -23.38 2.80 13.01
N ILE A 339 -23.90 4.01 12.78
CA ILE A 339 -24.80 4.70 13.74
C ILE A 339 -26.13 3.97 13.98
N ASN A 340 -26.57 3.15 13.03
CA ASN A 340 -27.77 2.33 13.19
C ASN A 340 -27.56 1.17 14.18
N VAL A 341 -26.31 0.82 14.46
CA VAL A 341 -25.93 -0.20 15.46
C VAL A 341 -25.60 0.49 16.78
N TYR A 342 -24.78 1.54 16.75
CA TYR A 342 -24.45 2.35 17.91
C TYR A 342 -24.69 3.84 17.65
N PRO A 343 -25.83 4.42 18.08
CA PRO A 343 -26.21 5.79 17.76
C PRO A 343 -25.21 6.87 18.16
N ASN A 344 -24.46 6.65 19.26
CA ASN A 344 -23.47 7.63 19.74
C ASN A 344 -22.11 7.52 19.03
N ALA A 345 -21.90 6.53 18.16
CA ALA A 345 -20.59 6.26 17.55
C ALA A 345 -19.98 7.48 16.87
N ALA A 346 -20.79 8.28 16.14
CA ALA A 346 -20.33 9.48 15.46
C ALA A 346 -19.89 10.57 16.46
N HIS A 347 -20.64 10.74 17.55
CA HIS A 347 -20.32 11.72 18.59
C HIS A 347 -19.04 11.34 19.33
N ASP A 348 -18.92 10.10 19.79
CA ASP A 348 -17.76 9.63 20.56
C ASP A 348 -16.48 9.63 19.71
N LEU A 349 -16.61 9.28 18.43
CA LEU A 349 -15.51 9.41 17.46
C LEU A 349 -15.10 10.89 17.31
N SER A 350 -16.05 11.81 17.13
CA SER A 350 -15.78 13.25 17.05
C SER A 350 -15.01 13.77 18.28
N GLN A 351 -15.43 13.37 19.49
CA GLN A 351 -14.74 13.72 20.74
C GLN A 351 -13.30 13.20 20.79
N THR A 352 -13.00 12.11 20.10
CA THR A 352 -11.65 11.55 19.99
C THR A 352 -10.84 12.28 18.92
N LEU A 353 -11.42 12.50 17.73
CA LEU A 353 -10.71 13.11 16.59
C LEU A 353 -10.22 14.52 16.88
N ARG A 354 -10.97 15.33 17.63
CA ARG A 354 -10.53 16.69 18.03
C ARG A 354 -9.21 16.72 18.83
N HIS A 355 -8.82 15.60 19.43
CA HIS A 355 -7.59 15.45 20.21
C HIS A 355 -6.41 14.91 19.39
N LEU A 356 -6.58 14.72 18.07
CA LEU A 356 -5.54 14.25 17.16
C LEU A 356 -4.98 15.43 16.33
N PRO A 357 -4.00 16.21 16.85
CA PRO A 357 -3.65 17.53 16.30
C PRO A 357 -3.04 17.49 14.90
N ARG A 358 -2.55 16.33 14.44
CA ARG A 358 -1.92 16.16 13.13
C ARG A 358 -2.79 15.48 12.10
N LEU A 359 -4.03 15.12 12.45
CA LEU A 359 -4.93 14.44 11.54
C LEU A 359 -5.23 15.33 10.33
N GLN A 360 -5.01 14.79 9.14
CA GLN A 360 -5.13 15.51 7.87
C GLN A 360 -5.89 14.70 6.80
N LYS A 361 -5.91 13.37 6.93
CA LYS A 361 -6.64 12.46 6.06
C LYS A 361 -7.65 11.65 6.85
N LEU A 362 -8.90 11.67 6.42
CA LEU A 362 -9.97 10.90 7.03
C LEU A 362 -10.69 10.06 5.98
N ASN A 363 -10.70 8.74 6.18
CA ASN A 363 -11.44 7.80 5.33
C ASN A 363 -12.51 7.09 6.14
N LEU A 364 -13.77 7.29 5.77
CA LEU A 364 -14.94 6.69 6.42
C LEU A 364 -15.78 5.89 5.41
N SER A 365 -15.20 5.50 4.28
CA SER A 365 -15.95 4.83 3.21
C SER A 365 -16.74 3.61 3.71
N ALA A 366 -17.94 3.38 3.19
CA ALA A 366 -18.84 2.29 3.58
C ALA A 366 -19.31 2.31 5.05
N CYS A 367 -19.11 3.40 5.79
CA CYS A 367 -19.74 3.60 7.09
C CYS A 367 -21.22 3.96 6.95
N ASN A 368 -22.06 3.74 7.97
CA ASN A 368 -23.41 4.29 7.97
C ASN A 368 -23.42 5.58 8.76
N LEU A 369 -23.43 6.73 8.06
CA LEU A 369 -23.29 8.08 8.64
C LEU A 369 -24.48 9.00 8.33
N LYS A 370 -25.61 8.43 7.90
CA LYS A 370 -26.80 9.19 7.52
C LYS A 370 -27.22 10.15 8.64
N GLU A 371 -27.36 11.44 8.31
CA GLU A 371 -27.78 12.52 9.22
C GLU A 371 -26.85 12.72 10.43
N CYS A 372 -25.56 12.40 10.30
CA CYS A 372 -24.57 12.52 11.39
C CYS A 372 -23.27 13.19 10.98
N LEU A 373 -23.14 13.71 9.75
CA LEU A 373 -21.90 14.37 9.34
C LEU A 373 -21.62 15.65 10.15
N ASP A 374 -22.67 16.38 10.55
CA ASP A 374 -22.54 17.56 11.39
C ASP A 374 -21.94 17.22 12.76
N THR A 375 -22.46 16.18 13.40
CA THR A 375 -21.99 15.68 14.70
C THR A 375 -20.54 15.22 14.62
N LEU A 376 -20.15 14.59 13.51
CA LEU A 376 -18.82 14.02 13.33
C LEU A 376 -17.75 15.06 13.00
N LEU A 377 -18.08 16.06 12.17
CA LEU A 377 -17.07 16.92 11.54
C LEU A 377 -17.03 18.36 12.09
N THR A 378 -18.05 18.81 12.83
CA THR A 378 -18.13 20.22 13.29
C THR A 378 -16.96 20.60 14.20
N ASP A 379 -16.55 19.72 15.10
CA ASP A 379 -15.50 20.01 16.10
C ASP A 379 -14.06 19.73 15.58
N LEU A 380 -13.91 19.39 14.30
CA LEU A 380 -12.60 19.14 13.69
C LEU A 380 -11.88 20.45 13.37
N ASN A 381 -10.96 20.83 14.26
CA ASN A 381 -10.14 22.05 14.11
C ASN A 381 -8.92 21.85 13.20
N GLN A 382 -8.61 20.61 12.81
CA GLN A 382 -7.48 20.29 11.96
C GLN A 382 -7.78 20.57 10.48
N CYS A 383 -6.77 21.00 9.73
CA CYS A 383 -6.88 21.18 8.28
C CYS A 383 -6.88 19.83 7.57
N ILE A 384 -8.08 19.30 7.31
CA ILE A 384 -8.27 18.06 6.53
C ILE A 384 -8.11 18.38 5.04
N TYR A 385 -7.24 17.66 4.34
CA TYR A 385 -7.08 17.78 2.88
C TYR A 385 -7.60 16.56 2.10
N TYR A 386 -7.83 15.43 2.78
CA TYR A 386 -8.39 14.21 2.19
C TYR A 386 -9.61 13.78 2.99
N LEU A 387 -10.76 13.67 2.31
CA LEU A 387 -11.99 13.16 2.90
C LEU A 387 -12.65 12.15 1.97
N ASN A 388 -12.80 10.92 2.45
CA ASN A 388 -13.49 9.86 1.71
C ASN A 388 -14.77 9.46 2.45
N LEU A 389 -15.92 9.78 1.83
CA LEU A 389 -17.27 9.46 2.29
C LEU A 389 -18.00 8.58 1.27
N CYS A 390 -17.25 7.76 0.52
CA CYS A 390 -17.83 6.84 -0.44
C CYS A 390 -18.80 5.87 0.27
N ASP A 391 -19.97 5.62 -0.31
CA ASP A 391 -20.95 4.64 0.19
C ASP A 391 -21.36 4.86 1.67
N CYS A 392 -21.54 6.12 2.09
CA CYS A 392 -21.82 6.48 3.48
C CYS A 392 -23.31 6.61 3.82
N ARG A 393 -24.19 6.31 2.86
CA ARG A 393 -25.66 6.53 2.92
C ARG A 393 -26.04 7.97 3.24
N LEU A 394 -25.27 8.92 2.72
CA LEU A 394 -25.46 10.35 3.00
C LEU A 394 -26.84 10.84 2.55
N SER A 395 -27.45 11.69 3.38
CA SER A 395 -28.70 12.38 3.09
C SER A 395 -28.46 13.76 2.46
N LYS A 396 -29.53 14.41 2.01
CA LYS A 396 -29.47 15.82 1.57
C LYS A 396 -28.90 16.74 2.65
N ASN A 397 -29.30 16.53 3.92
CA ASN A 397 -28.85 17.37 5.03
C ASN A 397 -27.33 17.24 5.25
N ASP A 398 -26.79 16.03 5.08
CA ASP A 398 -25.36 15.78 5.19
C ASP A 398 -24.56 16.54 4.11
N ILE A 399 -25.05 16.55 2.86
CA ILE A 399 -24.43 17.30 1.76
C ILE A 399 -24.57 18.82 1.98
N GLN A 400 -25.70 19.28 2.51
CA GLN A 400 -25.90 20.69 2.87
C GLN A 400 -24.97 21.14 4.01
N PHE A 401 -24.74 20.28 5.00
CA PHE A 401 -23.77 20.53 6.05
C PHE A 401 -22.35 20.64 5.48
N LEU A 402 -21.93 19.71 4.60
CA LEU A 402 -20.61 19.79 3.96
C LEU A 402 -20.40 21.13 3.25
N LEU A 403 -21.42 21.65 2.57
CA LEU A 403 -21.37 22.97 1.94
C LEU A 403 -21.11 24.10 2.94
N GLN A 404 -21.49 23.94 4.21
CA GLN A 404 -21.26 24.93 5.27
C GLN A 404 -19.93 24.72 6.00
N TRP A 405 -19.43 23.48 6.03
CA TRP A 405 -18.23 23.07 6.76
C TRP A 405 -16.99 23.92 6.42
N GLU A 406 -16.33 24.46 7.45
CA GLU A 406 -15.24 25.42 7.27
C GLU A 406 -14.00 24.82 6.59
N ASN A 407 -13.71 23.54 6.88
CA ASN A 407 -12.55 22.84 6.32
C ASN A 407 -12.71 22.47 4.84
N LEU A 408 -13.91 22.61 4.27
CA LEU A 408 -14.17 22.26 2.86
C LEU A 408 -13.16 22.93 1.91
N LYS A 409 -12.77 24.18 2.20
CA LYS A 409 -11.82 24.96 1.38
C LYS A 409 -10.40 24.41 1.34
N PHE A 410 -10.03 23.54 2.28
CA PHE A 410 -8.70 22.94 2.35
C PHE A 410 -8.62 21.57 1.68
N LEU A 411 -9.76 21.01 1.25
CA LEU A 411 -9.79 19.69 0.62
C LEU A 411 -9.09 19.72 -0.74
N GLN A 412 -8.20 18.75 -0.92
CA GLN A 412 -7.55 18.41 -2.18
C GLN A 412 -8.10 17.11 -2.77
N GLU A 413 -8.67 16.23 -1.94
CA GLU A 413 -9.37 15.03 -2.37
C GLU A 413 -10.70 14.87 -1.62
N LEU A 414 -11.79 14.79 -2.39
CA LEU A 414 -13.14 14.51 -1.88
C LEU A 414 -13.79 13.39 -2.69
N ASN A 415 -14.22 12.34 -1.98
CA ASN A 415 -14.95 11.23 -2.56
C ASN A 415 -16.38 11.12 -1.98
N LEU A 416 -17.37 11.33 -2.83
CA LEU A 416 -18.81 11.19 -2.53
C LEU A 416 -19.45 10.03 -3.31
N SER A 417 -18.65 9.20 -3.98
CA SER A 417 -19.12 8.09 -4.81
C SER A 417 -20.04 7.14 -4.04
N ARG A 418 -20.95 6.44 -4.73
CA ARG A 418 -21.89 5.46 -4.15
C ARG A 418 -22.86 6.00 -3.10
N ASN A 419 -23.04 7.31 -3.00
CA ASN A 419 -24.17 7.92 -2.27
C ASN A 419 -25.30 8.26 -3.25
N ASP A 420 -26.55 8.24 -2.80
CA ASP A 420 -27.67 8.65 -3.66
C ASP A 420 -27.72 10.19 -3.79
N LEU A 421 -27.16 10.71 -4.89
CA LEU A 421 -27.11 12.14 -5.21
C LEU A 421 -28.08 12.52 -6.32
N LYS A 422 -29.05 11.67 -6.68
CA LYS A 422 -29.93 11.81 -7.85
C LYS A 422 -30.51 13.21 -8.06
N ALA A 423 -30.90 13.88 -6.97
CA ALA A 423 -31.49 15.22 -6.99
C ALA A 423 -30.58 16.31 -6.40
N LEU A 424 -29.29 16.03 -6.20
CA LEU A 424 -28.35 16.87 -5.46
C LEU A 424 -27.18 17.41 -6.32
N ALA A 425 -27.32 17.37 -7.65
CA ALA A 425 -26.30 17.88 -8.58
C ALA A 425 -25.91 19.35 -8.30
N TYR A 426 -26.90 20.21 -8.03
CA TYR A 426 -26.68 21.62 -7.71
C TYR A 426 -25.83 21.81 -6.44
N LEU A 427 -26.04 20.99 -5.41
CA LEU A 427 -25.22 21.05 -4.19
C LEU A 427 -23.78 20.60 -4.46
N CYS A 428 -23.57 19.63 -5.34
CA CYS A 428 -22.22 19.21 -5.73
C CYS A 428 -21.48 20.34 -6.47
N VAL A 429 -22.18 21.06 -7.33
CA VAL A 429 -21.67 22.28 -7.98
C VAL A 429 -21.32 23.35 -6.95
N ASP A 430 -22.19 23.61 -5.98
CA ASP A 430 -21.94 24.58 -4.89
C ASP A 430 -20.74 24.16 -4.01
N ILE A 431 -20.58 22.86 -3.75
CA ILE A 431 -19.41 22.31 -3.04
C ILE A 431 -18.13 22.62 -3.82
N LEU A 432 -18.10 22.39 -5.14
CA LEU A 432 -16.93 22.70 -5.98
C LEU A 432 -16.57 24.20 -5.95
N HIS A 433 -17.55 25.10 -5.86
CA HIS A 433 -17.28 26.54 -5.70
C HIS A 433 -16.47 26.87 -4.44
N ARG A 434 -16.59 26.05 -3.39
CA ARG A 434 -15.90 26.24 -2.12
C ARG A 434 -14.57 25.51 -2.02
N MET A 435 -14.14 24.77 -3.05
CA MET A 435 -12.91 23.95 -3.04
C MET A 435 -11.92 24.42 -4.12
N PRO A 436 -11.23 25.55 -3.94
CA PRO A 436 -10.32 26.10 -4.96
C PRO A 436 -9.11 25.19 -5.26
N ASP A 437 -8.69 24.40 -4.28
CA ASP A 437 -7.50 23.54 -4.33
C ASP A 437 -7.83 22.07 -4.61
N ILE A 438 -9.04 21.76 -5.09
CA ILE A 438 -9.45 20.37 -5.38
C ILE A 438 -8.59 19.76 -6.50
N VAL A 439 -8.03 18.58 -6.24
CA VAL A 439 -7.16 17.84 -7.18
C VAL A 439 -7.81 16.52 -7.60
N CYS A 440 -8.51 15.86 -6.69
CA CYS A 440 -9.21 14.61 -6.93
C CYS A 440 -10.68 14.73 -6.47
N PHE A 441 -11.62 14.55 -7.39
CA PHE A 441 -13.05 14.61 -7.06
C PHE A 441 -13.79 13.39 -7.60
N GLY A 442 -14.62 12.75 -6.77
CA GLY A 442 -15.40 11.60 -7.23
C GLY A 442 -16.84 11.56 -6.78
N ILE A 443 -17.67 11.20 -7.75
CA ILE A 443 -19.13 11.13 -7.71
C ILE A 443 -19.62 9.93 -8.52
N SER A 444 -18.82 8.86 -8.57
CA SER A 444 -19.16 7.64 -9.30
C SER A 444 -20.30 6.88 -8.63
N TYR A 445 -21.18 6.27 -9.41
CA TYR A 445 -22.29 5.44 -8.93
C TYR A 445 -23.25 6.18 -7.99
N THR A 446 -23.54 7.45 -8.29
CA THR A 446 -24.32 8.34 -7.42
C THR A 446 -25.78 8.54 -7.85
N SER A 447 -26.25 7.76 -8.83
CA SER A 447 -27.61 7.88 -9.41
C SER A 447 -27.93 9.25 -10.02
N LEU A 448 -26.91 10.09 -10.25
CA LEU A 448 -27.07 11.36 -10.96
C LEU A 448 -27.60 11.12 -12.38
N SER A 449 -28.44 12.03 -12.86
CA SER A 449 -28.81 12.07 -14.27
C SER A 449 -27.64 12.58 -15.11
N ASP A 450 -27.65 12.27 -16.41
CA ASP A 450 -26.69 12.82 -17.38
C ASP A 450 -26.61 14.36 -17.31
N VAL A 451 -27.78 15.03 -17.23
CA VAL A 451 -27.83 16.49 -17.04
C VAL A 451 -27.10 16.93 -15.77
N GLY A 452 -27.29 16.23 -14.65
CA GLY A 452 -26.62 16.53 -13.39
C GLY A 452 -25.10 16.31 -13.46
N LEU A 453 -24.66 15.23 -14.09
CA LEU A 453 -23.23 14.95 -14.32
C LEU A 453 -22.58 16.05 -15.16
N ARG A 454 -23.20 16.44 -16.28
CA ARG A 454 -22.70 17.54 -17.13
C ARG A 454 -22.61 18.87 -16.37
N GLN A 455 -23.59 19.20 -15.54
CA GLN A 455 -23.51 20.42 -14.71
C GLN A 455 -22.29 20.43 -13.80
N ILE A 456 -21.96 19.28 -13.21
CA ILE A 456 -20.81 19.13 -12.34
C ILE A 456 -19.50 19.19 -13.15
N VAL A 457 -19.40 18.47 -14.27
CA VAL A 457 -18.20 18.49 -15.12
C VAL A 457 -17.93 19.89 -15.69
N LYS A 458 -18.97 20.62 -16.12
CA LYS A 458 -18.83 22.02 -16.53
C LYS A 458 -18.22 22.88 -15.42
N LYS A 459 -18.64 22.67 -14.17
CA LYS A 459 -18.04 23.40 -13.03
C LYS A 459 -16.59 23.00 -12.80
N CYS A 460 -16.23 21.74 -13.03
CA CYS A 460 -14.86 21.25 -12.93
C CYS A 460 -13.88 21.95 -13.90
N VAL A 461 -14.36 22.52 -15.01
CA VAL A 461 -13.52 23.31 -15.94
C VAL A 461 -12.87 24.51 -15.23
N GLU A 462 -13.54 25.08 -14.23
CA GLU A 462 -13.02 26.19 -13.42
C GLU A 462 -12.02 25.74 -12.34
N CYS A 463 -11.89 24.44 -12.10
CA CYS A 463 -11.03 23.87 -11.07
C CYS A 463 -9.59 23.69 -11.61
N SER A 464 -8.77 24.74 -11.53
CA SER A 464 -7.42 24.78 -12.11
C SER A 464 -6.43 23.71 -11.65
N GLN A 465 -6.70 23.05 -10.51
CA GLN A 465 -5.84 22.02 -9.92
C GLN A 465 -6.40 20.60 -10.12
N LEU A 466 -7.58 20.44 -10.72
CA LEU A 466 -8.26 19.15 -10.83
C LEU A 466 -7.51 18.23 -11.81
N LYS A 467 -6.87 17.19 -11.29
CA LYS A 467 -6.09 16.22 -12.07
C LYS A 467 -6.82 14.89 -12.24
N MET A 468 -7.72 14.55 -11.32
CA MET A 468 -8.49 13.30 -11.38
C MET A 468 -9.97 13.55 -11.12
N ILE A 469 -10.82 13.00 -11.99
CA ILE A 469 -12.26 12.96 -11.76
C ILE A 469 -12.79 11.54 -11.90
N THR A 470 -13.75 11.15 -11.04
CA THR A 470 -14.42 9.85 -11.14
C THR A 470 -15.93 10.04 -11.29
N ILE A 471 -16.48 9.62 -12.42
CA ILE A 471 -17.87 9.89 -12.85
C ILE A 471 -18.58 8.64 -13.40
N GLN A 472 -18.06 7.45 -13.11
CA GLN A 472 -18.62 6.18 -13.56
C GLN A 472 -20.11 6.08 -13.19
N THR A 473 -20.94 5.61 -14.12
CA THR A 473 -22.37 5.36 -13.93
C THR A 473 -22.62 3.86 -13.68
N PHE A 474 -23.83 3.46 -13.27
CA PHE A 474 -24.13 2.03 -13.07
C PHE A 474 -24.24 1.24 -14.37
N THR A 475 -24.58 1.92 -15.46
CA THR A 475 -24.68 1.37 -16.82
C THR A 475 -23.90 2.30 -17.76
N PRO A 476 -23.32 1.79 -18.85
CA PRO A 476 -22.69 2.64 -19.85
C PRO A 476 -23.68 3.70 -20.35
N LEU A 477 -23.21 4.92 -20.54
CA LEU A 477 -23.99 5.98 -21.17
C LEU A 477 -24.18 5.66 -22.66
N PRO A 478 -25.26 6.16 -23.28
CA PRO A 478 -25.36 6.21 -24.74
C PRO A 478 -24.10 6.87 -25.34
N ILE A 479 -23.71 6.44 -26.53
CA ILE A 479 -22.48 6.92 -27.18
C ILE A 479 -22.48 8.44 -27.40
N GLU A 480 -23.63 9.02 -27.72
CA GLU A 480 -23.80 10.46 -27.91
C GLU A 480 -23.54 11.24 -26.60
N ASP A 481 -24.16 10.80 -25.50
CA ASP A 481 -23.95 11.39 -24.18
C ASP A 481 -22.51 11.21 -23.70
N THR A 482 -21.90 10.06 -24.01
CA THR A 482 -20.50 9.79 -23.72
C THR A 482 -19.58 10.80 -24.40
N TYR A 483 -19.78 11.06 -25.70
CA TYR A 483 -18.98 12.05 -26.43
C TYR A 483 -19.17 13.47 -25.89
N ILE A 484 -20.41 13.85 -25.56
CA ILE A 484 -20.68 15.17 -24.98
C ILE A 484 -19.92 15.31 -23.64
N LEU A 485 -20.02 14.33 -22.76
CA LEU A 485 -19.39 14.37 -21.45
C LEU A 485 -17.86 14.32 -21.54
N LEU A 486 -17.30 13.53 -22.47
CA LEU A 486 -15.86 13.50 -22.73
C LEU A 486 -15.34 14.83 -23.30
N ASN A 487 -16.10 15.47 -24.19
CA ASN A 487 -15.74 16.79 -24.69
C ASN A 487 -15.73 17.85 -23.56
N GLU A 488 -16.67 17.76 -22.61
CA GLU A 488 -16.65 18.61 -21.42
C GLU A 488 -15.46 18.29 -20.49
N CYS A 489 -15.14 17.01 -20.28
CA CYS A 489 -13.94 16.61 -19.52
C CYS A 489 -12.64 17.10 -20.18
N ALA A 490 -12.54 17.06 -21.51
CA ALA A 490 -11.38 17.49 -22.27
C ALA A 490 -11.08 18.99 -22.10
N GLN A 491 -12.07 19.80 -21.73
CA GLN A 491 -11.90 21.24 -21.44
C GLN A 491 -11.24 21.49 -20.07
N ILE A 492 -11.18 20.50 -19.18
CA ILE A 492 -10.49 20.62 -17.90
C ILE A 492 -8.98 20.57 -18.16
N ALA A 493 -8.34 21.74 -18.17
CA ALA A 493 -6.95 21.89 -18.60
C ALA A 493 -5.94 21.07 -17.79
N SER A 494 -6.20 20.88 -16.49
CA SER A 494 -5.32 20.14 -15.58
C SER A 494 -5.61 18.64 -15.51
N LEU A 495 -6.67 18.15 -16.17
CA LEU A 495 -7.13 16.77 -16.03
C LEU A 495 -6.09 15.79 -16.59
N GLN A 496 -5.74 14.77 -15.82
CA GLN A 496 -4.77 13.73 -16.19
C GLN A 496 -5.40 12.34 -16.20
N LYS A 497 -6.44 12.12 -15.40
CA LYS A 497 -7.12 10.82 -15.30
C LYS A 497 -8.62 10.97 -15.09
N CYS A 498 -9.41 10.23 -15.87
CA CYS A 498 -10.87 10.19 -15.75
C CYS A 498 -11.33 8.74 -15.60
N MET A 499 -11.92 8.41 -14.45
CA MET A 499 -12.60 7.13 -14.26
C MET A 499 -14.02 7.30 -14.82
N PHE A 500 -14.24 6.74 -16.01
CA PHE A 500 -15.42 7.02 -16.82
C PHE A 500 -16.30 5.79 -16.97
N PHE A 501 -15.70 4.63 -17.21
CA PHE A 501 -16.47 3.44 -17.55
C PHE A 501 -16.90 2.66 -16.31
N PRO A 502 -18.12 2.09 -16.31
CA PRO A 502 -18.47 1.10 -15.29
C PRO A 502 -17.61 -0.16 -15.38
N ASP A 503 -17.78 -1.02 -14.38
CA ASP A 503 -17.25 -2.38 -14.40
C ASP A 503 -17.77 -3.15 -15.64
N GLY A 504 -16.95 -4.07 -16.15
CA GLY A 504 -17.26 -4.80 -17.39
C GLY A 504 -18.59 -5.54 -17.39
N TYR A 505 -19.08 -6.03 -16.23
CA TYR A 505 -20.35 -6.74 -16.13
C TYR A 505 -21.58 -5.87 -16.48
N ALA A 506 -21.45 -4.54 -16.41
CA ALA A 506 -22.53 -3.59 -16.68
C ALA A 506 -22.71 -3.29 -18.18
N PHE A 507 -21.76 -3.69 -19.01
CA PHE A 507 -21.90 -3.55 -20.46
C PHE A 507 -22.94 -4.53 -21.00
N PRO A 508 -23.66 -4.18 -22.08
CA PRO A 508 -24.57 -5.10 -22.74
C PRO A 508 -23.77 -6.28 -23.34
N GLY A 509 -24.33 -7.48 -23.26
CA GLY A 509 -23.75 -8.69 -23.83
C GLY A 509 -24.37 -9.95 -23.24
N ILE A 510 -24.45 -11.02 -24.04
CA ILE A 510 -25.08 -12.29 -23.67
C ILE A 510 -24.20 -13.08 -22.70
N ASN A 511 -22.88 -12.88 -22.76
CA ASN A 511 -21.89 -13.52 -21.90
C ASN A 511 -20.81 -12.52 -21.44
N GLU A 512 -19.90 -12.97 -20.58
CA GLU A 512 -18.81 -12.13 -20.05
C GLU A 512 -17.83 -11.65 -21.14
N ALA A 513 -17.45 -12.53 -22.07
CA ALA A 513 -16.51 -12.19 -23.14
C ALA A 513 -17.05 -11.05 -24.04
N GLU A 514 -18.33 -11.13 -24.43
CA GLU A 514 -18.99 -10.10 -25.22
C GLU A 514 -19.06 -8.76 -24.48
N ARG A 515 -19.33 -8.78 -23.16
CA ARG A 515 -19.35 -7.57 -22.33
C ARG A 515 -17.98 -6.91 -22.22
N VAL A 516 -16.93 -7.71 -22.03
CA VAL A 516 -15.54 -7.23 -22.02
C VAL A 516 -15.16 -6.64 -23.38
N GLN A 517 -15.54 -7.30 -24.48
CA GLN A 517 -15.28 -6.81 -25.82
C GLN A 517 -16.03 -5.50 -26.12
N ASN A 518 -17.29 -5.38 -25.73
CA ASN A 518 -18.07 -4.14 -25.88
C ASN A 518 -17.47 -3.00 -25.04
N ARG A 519 -16.97 -3.28 -23.83
CA ARG A 519 -16.20 -2.29 -23.05
C ARG A 519 -14.94 -1.84 -23.78
N HIS A 520 -14.20 -2.77 -24.37
CA HIS A 520 -12.97 -2.46 -25.09
C HIS A 520 -13.23 -1.58 -26.33
N ILE A 521 -14.23 -1.93 -27.15
CA ILE A 521 -14.65 -1.13 -28.31
C ILE A 521 -15.02 0.30 -27.88
N MET A 522 -15.81 0.44 -26.81
CA MET A 522 -16.20 1.74 -26.29
C MET A 522 -14.98 2.56 -25.82
N LEU A 523 -14.03 1.93 -25.14
CA LEU A 523 -12.80 2.56 -24.68
C LEU A 523 -11.97 3.06 -25.87
N GLU A 524 -11.76 2.25 -26.91
CA GLU A 524 -11.03 2.65 -28.12
C GLU A 524 -11.66 3.87 -28.79
N LEU A 525 -12.99 3.89 -28.95
CA LEU A 525 -13.71 5.02 -29.52
C LEU A 525 -13.52 6.31 -28.70
N CYS A 526 -13.53 6.18 -27.37
CA CYS A 526 -13.34 7.32 -26.47
C CYS A 526 -11.89 7.84 -26.48
N LEU A 527 -10.91 6.94 -26.59
CA LEU A 527 -9.50 7.32 -26.76
C LEU A 527 -9.27 8.04 -28.08
N GLN A 528 -9.86 7.57 -29.18
CA GLN A 528 -9.82 8.26 -30.48
C GLN A 528 -10.48 9.65 -30.41
N CYS A 529 -11.60 9.78 -29.69
CA CYS A 529 -12.25 11.07 -29.47
C CYS A 529 -11.33 12.04 -28.71
N LEU A 530 -10.67 11.58 -27.63
CA LEU A 530 -9.70 12.39 -26.91
C LEU A 530 -8.50 12.80 -27.78
N GLU A 531 -8.00 11.89 -28.61
CA GLU A 531 -6.93 12.19 -29.57
C GLU A 531 -7.34 13.30 -30.55
N GLN A 532 -8.56 13.22 -31.11
CA GLN A 532 -9.12 14.27 -31.98
C GLN A 532 -9.29 15.62 -31.27
N LEU A 533 -9.57 15.60 -29.97
CA LEU A 533 -9.65 16.79 -29.12
C LEU A 533 -8.27 17.29 -28.65
N GLY A 534 -7.17 16.63 -29.04
CA GLY A 534 -5.81 16.98 -28.63
C GLY A 534 -5.50 16.66 -27.17
N ARG A 535 -6.24 15.73 -26.56
CA ARG A 535 -6.18 15.35 -25.14
C ARG A 535 -5.79 13.88 -24.92
N SER A 536 -4.88 13.35 -25.74
CA SER A 536 -4.33 12.00 -25.57
C SER A 536 -3.50 11.82 -24.28
N ASP A 537 -3.24 12.91 -23.55
CA ASP A 537 -2.59 12.93 -22.24
C ASP A 537 -3.51 12.44 -21.10
N ILE A 538 -4.84 12.42 -21.31
CA ILE A 538 -5.80 11.95 -20.31
C ILE A 538 -5.87 10.42 -20.32
N CYS A 539 -5.57 9.81 -19.17
CA CYS A 539 -5.81 8.39 -18.93
C CYS A 539 -7.32 8.15 -18.68
N LEU A 540 -7.95 7.34 -19.53
CA LEU A 540 -9.32 6.84 -19.34
C LEU A 540 -9.31 5.45 -18.72
N GLU A 541 -10.13 5.25 -17.69
CA GLU A 541 -10.35 3.94 -17.04
C GLU A 541 -11.83 3.62 -16.83
#